data_AF-A0A5C3KI12-F1
#
_entry.id   AF-A0A5C3KI12-F1
#
_cell.length_a   1.000
_cell.length_b   1.000
_cell.length_c   1.000
_cell.angle_alpha   90.00
_cell.angle_beta   90.00
_cell.angle_gamma   90.00
#
_symmetry.space_group_name_H-M   'P 1'
#
loop_
_entity.id
_entity.type
_entity.pdbx_description
1 polymer ?
#
loop_
_entity_poly.entity_id
_entity_poly.type
_entity_poly.pdbx_seq_one_letter_code
_entity_poly.pdbx_strand_id
1 'polypeptide(L)'
;PQFKACFDASNKNVSICAYVKIPLIPEIKLGCVTGNIANGVEIKISLGPISGLLRFYTKSGWLWLYFEVKILGKAFKGDLKLIPLP
;
A
#
# COMPACT_ATOMS: atom_id res chain seq x y z
N PRO A 1 -8.04 9.17 -1.18
CA PRO A 1 -7.16 8.22 -0.43
C PRO A 1 -5.71 8.70 -0.56
N GLN A 2 -4.90 8.66 0.50
CA GLN A 2 -3.51 9.10 0.45
C GLN A 2 -2.60 8.03 1.05
N PHE A 3 -1.69 7.49 0.26
CA PHE A 3 -0.75 6.45 0.69
C PHE A 3 0.62 7.09 0.97
N LYS A 4 1.26 6.73 2.10
CA LYS A 4 2.64 7.16 2.42
C LYS A 4 3.53 5.91 2.43
N ALA A 5 4.56 5.89 1.58
CA ALA A 5 5.52 4.79 1.52
C ALA A 5 6.94 5.34 1.68
N CYS A 6 7.73 4.70 2.54
CA CYS A 6 9.17 4.94 2.67
C CYS A 6 9.91 3.73 2.10
N PHE A 7 10.74 3.97 1.09
CA PHE A 7 11.51 2.93 0.42
C PHE A 7 13.00 3.18 0.63
N ASP A 8 13.70 2.19 1.21
CA ASP A 8 15.16 2.17 1.21
C ASP A 8 15.64 1.27 0.07
N ALA A 9 16.07 1.93 -1.01
CA ALA A 9 16.56 1.27 -2.21
C ALA A 9 17.84 0.44 -1.96
N SER A 10 18.65 0.81 -0.96
CA SER A 10 19.96 0.21 -0.71
C SER A 10 19.85 -1.23 -0.22
N ASN A 11 18.85 -1.50 0.63
CA ASN A 11 18.65 -2.81 1.25
C ASN A 11 17.44 -3.56 0.69
N LYS A 12 16.76 -2.98 -0.32
CA LYS A 12 15.47 -3.46 -0.84
C LYS A 12 14.40 -3.60 0.26
N ASN A 13 14.60 -2.92 1.39
CA ASN A 13 13.65 -2.90 2.49
C ASN A 13 12.66 -1.78 2.26
N VAL A 14 11.39 -2.06 2.48
CA VAL A 14 10.32 -1.08 2.37
C VAL A 14 9.57 -1.03 3.69
N SER A 15 9.27 0.17 4.16
CA SER A 15 8.33 0.40 5.23
C SER A 15 7.18 1.25 4.71
N ILE A 16 5.98 0.71 4.79
CA ILE A 16 4.83 1.28 4.13
C ILE A 16 3.74 1.46 5.15
N CYS A 17 3.18 2.65 5.21
CA CYS A 17 2.06 2.96 6.09
C CYS A 17 0.88 3.46 5.25
N ALA A 18 -0.23 2.73 5.31
CA ALA A 18 -1.44 3.12 4.59
C ALA A 18 -2.30 4.05 5.46
N TYR A 19 -2.80 5.11 4.84
CA TYR A 19 -3.68 6.07 5.49
C TYR A 19 -4.92 6.28 4.63
N VAL A 20 -6.06 6.49 5.27
CA VAL A 20 -7.27 6.95 4.59
C VAL A 20 -7.68 8.29 5.18
N LYS A 21 -7.88 9.25 4.27
CA LYS A 21 -8.47 10.54 4.56
C LYS A 21 -9.90 10.52 4.04
N ILE A 22 -10.86 10.66 4.96
CA ILE A 22 -12.29 10.81 4.66
C ILE A 22 -12.67 12.25 5.02
N PRO A 23 -13.46 12.96 4.20
CA PRO A 23 -14.00 14.26 4.59
C PRO A 23 -14.71 14.15 5.95
N LEU A 24 -14.50 15.12 6.84
CA LEU A 24 -15.09 15.20 8.18
C LEU A 24 -14.52 14.24 9.25
N ILE A 25 -13.51 13.41 8.93
CA ILE A 25 -12.87 12.50 9.89
C ILE A 25 -11.35 12.71 9.83
N PRO A 26 -10.63 12.66 10.98
CA PRO A 26 -9.17 12.67 10.99
C PRO A 26 -8.57 11.58 10.09
N GLU A 27 -7.33 11.79 9.63
CA GLU A 27 -6.57 10.78 8.89
C GLU A 27 -6.47 9.49 9.71
N ILE A 28 -6.98 8.39 9.17
CA ILE A 28 -6.97 7.10 9.85
C ILE A 28 -5.79 6.28 9.34
N LYS A 29 -4.88 5.91 10.25
CA LYS A 29 -3.80 4.97 9.97
C LYS A 29 -4.40 3.56 9.86
N LEU A 30 -4.30 2.97 8.68
CA LEU A 30 -4.84 1.65 8.38
C LEU A 30 -3.90 0.52 8.79
N GLY A 31 -2.60 0.80 8.85
CA GLY A 31 -1.56 -0.15 9.24
C GLY A 31 -0.22 0.23 8.64
N CYS A 32 0.84 -0.41 9.13
CA CYS A 32 2.15 -0.40 8.48
C CYS A 32 2.66 -1.82 8.29
N VAL A 33 3.43 -2.02 7.23
CA VAL A 33 4.25 -3.22 7.03
C VAL A 33 5.68 -2.81 6.79
N THR A 34 6.60 -3.64 7.24
CA THR A 34 8.01 -3.57 6.85
C THR A 34 8.38 -4.91 6.25
N GLY A 35 9.12 -4.92 5.15
CA GLY A 35 9.55 -6.15 4.50
C GLY A 35 10.54 -5.91 3.38
N ASN A 36 11.03 -7.01 2.77
CA ASN A 36 11.89 -6.93 1.60
C ASN A 36 11.04 -6.93 0.32
N ILE A 37 11.18 -5.88 -0.50
CA ILE A 37 10.39 -5.71 -1.73
C ILE A 37 10.64 -6.80 -2.77
N ALA A 38 11.82 -7.44 -2.76
CA ALA A 38 12.15 -8.51 -3.70
C ALA A 38 11.25 -9.74 -3.49
N ASN A 39 10.77 -9.95 -2.27
CA ASN A 39 9.87 -11.05 -1.92
C ASN A 39 8.39 -10.67 -2.05
N GLY A 40 8.09 -9.41 -2.40
CA GLY A 40 6.77 -8.82 -2.29
C GLY A 40 6.40 -8.51 -0.84
N VAL A 41 5.73 -7.38 -0.63
CA VAL A 41 5.34 -6.93 0.72
C VAL A 41 3.85 -6.62 0.74
N GLU A 42 3.14 -7.25 1.67
CA GLU A 42 1.68 -7.20 1.76
C GLU A 42 1.20 -6.53 3.04
N ILE A 43 0.21 -5.64 2.91
CA ILE A 43 -0.52 -5.01 4.01
C ILE A 43 -1.95 -5.48 3.93
N LYS A 44 -2.41 -6.19 4.96
CA LYS A 44 -3.84 -6.44 5.17
C LYS A 44 -4.40 -5.31 6.02
N ILE A 45 -5.46 -4.69 5.53
CA ILE A 45 -6.18 -3.60 6.19
C ILE A 45 -7.53 -4.14 6.61
N SER A 46 -7.92 -3.90 7.86
CA SER A 46 -9.26 -4.19 8.36
C SER A 46 -9.62 -3.17 9.43
N LEU A 47 -10.31 -2.11 9.03
CA LEU A 47 -10.66 -1.00 9.91
C LEU A 47 -12.07 -0.47 9.58
N GLY A 48 -13.04 -0.82 10.43
CA GLY A 48 -14.44 -0.43 10.27
C GLY A 48 -15.02 -0.85 8.90
N PRO A 49 -15.58 0.08 8.11
CA PRO A 49 -16.13 -0.24 6.79
C PRO A 49 -15.06 -0.41 5.69
N ILE A 50 -13.77 -0.35 6.06
CA ILE A 50 -12.64 -0.45 5.13
C ILE A 50 -11.91 -1.77 5.39
N SER A 51 -11.79 -2.60 4.36
CA SER A 51 -10.93 -3.77 4.41
C SER A 51 -10.17 -3.92 3.10
N GLY A 52 -9.05 -4.63 3.09
CA GLY A 52 -8.33 -4.84 1.84
C GLY A 52 -6.92 -5.37 1.97
N LEU A 53 -6.28 -5.50 0.81
CA LEU A 53 -4.90 -5.91 0.62
C LEU A 53 -4.20 -4.84 -0.21
N LEU A 54 -3.03 -4.41 0.24
CA LEU A 54 -2.06 -3.67 -0.57
C LEU A 54 -0.84 -4.56 -0.73
N ARG A 55 -0.39 -4.80 -1.95
CA ARG A 55 0.80 -5.59 -2.24
C ARG A 55 1.76 -4.77 -3.08
N PHE A 56 2.95 -4.56 -2.54
CA PHE A 56 4.04 -3.91 -3.24
C PHE A 56 4.97 -4.96 -3.81
N TYR A 57 5.33 -4.81 -5.08
CA TYR A 57 6.14 -5.78 -5.80
C TYR A 57 6.98 -5.10 -6.88
N THR A 58 8.03 -5.78 -7.33
CA THR A 58 8.88 -5.28 -8.41
C THR A 58 8.52 -5.99 -9.71
N LYS A 59 8.47 -5.23 -10.81
CA LYS A 59 8.23 -5.78 -12.17
C LYS A 59 8.91 -4.89 -13.20
N SER A 60 9.76 -5.50 -14.02
CA SER A 60 10.46 -4.84 -15.14
C SER A 60 11.26 -3.59 -14.74
N GLY A 61 11.94 -3.61 -13.59
CA GLY A 61 12.72 -2.46 -13.09
C GLY A 61 11.88 -1.35 -12.46
N TRP A 62 10.61 -1.62 -12.13
CA TRP A 62 9.72 -0.67 -11.46
C TRP A 62 9.13 -1.24 -10.19
N LEU A 63 8.86 -0.36 -9.24
CA LEU A 63 8.00 -0.64 -8.09
C LEU A 63 6.53 -0.49 -8.50
N TRP A 64 5.73 -1.49 -8.17
CA TRP A 64 4.29 -1.53 -8.42
C TRP A 64 3.53 -1.73 -7.12
N LEU A 65 2.30 -1.22 -7.10
CA LEU A 65 1.32 -1.43 -6.05
C LEU A 65 0.08 -2.11 -6.63
N TYR A 66 -0.15 -3.36 -6.27
CA TYR A 66 -1.46 -3.97 -6.38
C TYR A 66 -2.30 -3.56 -5.18
N PHE A 67 -3.54 -3.14 -5.41
CA PHE A 67 -4.48 -2.86 -4.34
C PHE A 67 -5.80 -3.60 -4.60
N GLU A 68 -6.39 -4.09 -3.51
CA GLU A 68 -7.74 -4.60 -3.46
C GLU A 68 -8.36 -4.11 -2.17
N VAL A 69 -9.19 -3.08 -2.25
CA VAL A 69 -9.75 -2.40 -1.07
C VAL A 69 -11.25 -2.32 -1.20
N LYS A 70 -11.96 -2.75 -0.15
CA LYS A 70 -13.39 -2.57 0.02
C LYS A 70 -13.63 -1.38 0.94
N ILE A 71 -14.42 -0.41 0.48
CA ILE A 71 -14.82 0.78 1.25
C ILE A 71 -16.34 0.85 1.22
N LEU A 72 -16.99 0.84 2.39
CA LEU A 72 -18.45 0.93 2.51
C LEU A 72 -19.19 -0.07 1.60
N GLY A 73 -18.68 -1.30 1.52
CA GLY A 73 -19.26 -2.35 0.69
C GLY A 73 -18.80 -2.35 -0.78
N LYS A 74 -18.26 -1.25 -1.32
CA LYS A 74 -17.74 -1.19 -2.69
C LYS A 74 -16.28 -1.66 -2.78
N ALA A 75 -16.00 -2.59 -3.67
CA ALA A 75 -14.65 -3.08 -3.94
C ALA A 75 -13.97 -2.25 -5.05
N PHE A 76 -12.71 -1.91 -4.81
CA PHE A 76 -11.81 -1.22 -5.72
C PHE A 76 -10.56 -2.08 -5.86
N LYS A 77 -10.13 -2.36 -7.09
CA LYS A 77 -8.90 -3.11 -7.33
C LYS A 77 -8.13 -2.59 -8.53
N GLY A 78 -6.83 -2.77 -8.52
CA GLY A 78 -5.98 -2.42 -9.65
C GLY A 78 -4.49 -2.46 -9.32
N ASP A 79 -3.72 -2.15 -10.35
CA ASP A 79 -2.27 -2.03 -10.27
C ASP A 79 -1.86 -0.59 -10.57
N LEU A 80 -0.93 -0.07 -9.76
CA LEU A 80 -0.40 1.27 -9.86
C LEU A 80 1.11 1.18 -10.01
N LYS A 81 1.62 1.64 -11.15
CA LYS A 81 3.04 1.83 -11.39
C LYS A 81 3.50 3.02 -10.55
N LEU A 82 4.46 2.80 -9.65
CA LEU A 82 4.89 3.82 -8.69
C LEU A 82 6.13 4.57 -9.18
N ILE A 83 7.32 3.99 -8.94
CA ILE A 83 8.61 4.61 -9.24
C ILE A 83 9.53 3.62 -9.95
N PRO A 84 10.46 4.08 -10.79
CA PRO A 84 11.51 3.22 -11.32
C PRO A 84 12.46 2.84 -10.19
N LEU A 85 13.03 1.64 -10.27
CA LEU A 85 14.09 1.18 -9.37
C LEU A 85 15.45 1.47 -10.01
N PRO A 86 16.47 1.81 -9.20
CA PRO A 86 17.83 1.98 -9.69
C PRO A 86 18.44 0.67 -10.20
#